data_AF-A0A6G4APZ1-F1
#
_entry.id   AF-A0A6G4APZ1-F1
#
_cell.length_a   1.000
_cell.length_b   1.000
_cell.length_c   1.000
_cell.angle_alpha   90.00
_cell.angle_beta   90.00
_cell.angle_gamma   90.00
#
_symmetry.space_group_name_H-M   'P 1'
#
loop_
_entity.id
_entity.type
_entity.pdbx_description
1 polymer ?
#
loop_
_entity_poly.entity_id
_entity_poly.type
_entity_poly.pdbx_seq_one_letter_code
_entity_poly.pdbx_strand_id
1 'polypeptide(L)'
;MPRLLTRRPRPLALLAGGLATATFGTLAAFGSVYDGQNAGATLGTPGCSVGIEWRGDPGFFGSCTGTDPDMPVECKGAGTATDLCVTVASRPAYGWINIGGSRTENPDGRAQVRDLDETPGTPEFMAALRALDAEWREHH
;
A
#
# COMPACT_ATOMS: atom_id res chain seq x y z
N MET A 1 -45.97 -23.46 -28.29
CA MET A 1 -45.23 -22.20 -28.08
C MET A 1 -45.21 -21.89 -26.58
N PRO A 2 -44.07 -21.94 -25.87
CA PRO A 2 -44.04 -21.59 -24.45
C PRO A 2 -44.05 -20.07 -24.32
N ARG A 3 -45.08 -19.51 -23.67
CA ARG A 3 -45.12 -18.10 -23.29
C ARG A 3 -44.17 -17.88 -22.10
N LEU A 4 -43.05 -17.21 -22.34
CA LEU A 4 -42.21 -16.64 -21.28
C LEU A 4 -43.02 -15.58 -20.54
N LEU A 5 -43.54 -15.94 -19.37
CA LEU A 5 -44.09 -14.98 -18.40
C LEU A 5 -42.94 -14.14 -17.85
N THR A 6 -42.70 -12.97 -18.44
CA THR A 6 -41.82 -11.96 -17.85
C THR A 6 -42.44 -11.49 -16.54
N ARG A 7 -41.99 -12.06 -15.41
CA ARG A 7 -42.34 -11.55 -14.08
C ARG A 7 -41.83 -10.11 -13.98
N ARG A 8 -42.74 -9.14 -13.87
CA ARG A 8 -42.36 -7.75 -13.53
C ARG A 8 -41.59 -7.78 -12.20
N PRO A 9 -40.39 -7.19 -12.13
CA PRO A 9 -39.68 -7.10 -10.86
C PRO A 9 -40.56 -6.33 -9.88
N ARG A 10 -40.83 -6.94 -8.73
CA ARG A 10 -41.57 -6.28 -7.65
C ARG A 10 -40.72 -5.10 -7.14
N PRO A 11 -41.29 -3.92 -6.89
CA PRO A 11 -40.54 -2.73 -6.47
C PRO A 11 -39.68 -2.98 -5.22
N LEU A 12 -40.12 -3.87 -4.33
CA LEU A 12 -39.36 -4.36 -3.18
C LEU A 12 -38.04 -5.06 -3.55
N ALA A 13 -37.98 -5.78 -4.67
CA ALA A 13 -36.74 -6.42 -5.14
C ALA A 13 -35.73 -5.40 -5.67
N LEU A 14 -36.21 -4.31 -6.28
CA LEU A 14 -35.35 -3.20 -6.72
C LEU A 14 -34.79 -2.42 -5.52
N LEU A 15 -35.61 -2.22 -4.48
CA LEU A 15 -35.20 -1.56 -3.25
C LEU A 15 -34.20 -2.39 -2.46
N ALA A 16 -34.44 -3.70 -2.32
CA ALA A 16 -33.51 -4.63 -1.71
C ALA A 16 -32.20 -4.73 -2.49
N GLY A 17 -32.28 -4.78 -3.83
CA GLY A 17 -31.11 -4.75 -4.70
C GLY A 17 -30.29 -3.47 -4.50
N GLY A 18 -30.95 -2.30 -4.52
CA GLY A 18 -30.29 -1.02 -4.32
C GLY A 18 -29.65 -0.87 -2.94
N LEU A 19 -30.32 -1.33 -1.88
CA LEU A 19 -29.79 -1.31 -0.52
C LEU A 19 -28.55 -2.21 -0.40
N ALA A 20 -28.60 -3.41 -0.97
CA ALA A 20 -27.45 -4.32 -1.00
C ALA A 20 -26.26 -3.68 -1.74
N THR A 21 -26.48 -3.11 -2.93
CA THR A 21 -25.41 -2.44 -3.70
C THR A 21 -24.81 -1.26 -2.93
N ALA A 22 -25.62 -0.44 -2.28
CA ALA A 22 -25.14 0.67 -1.45
C ALA A 22 -24.32 0.20 -0.25
N THR A 23 -24.76 -0.90 0.38
CA THR A 23 -24.05 -1.48 1.54
C THR A 23 -22.69 -2.06 1.13
N PHE A 24 -22.65 -2.83 0.04
CA PHE A 24 -21.40 -3.37 -0.50
C PHE A 24 -20.45 -2.28 -1.02
N GLY A 25 -20.99 -1.24 -1.66
CA GLY A 25 -20.20 -0.09 -2.10
C GLY A 25 -19.56 0.67 -0.94
N THR A 26 -20.27 0.82 0.18
CA THR A 26 -19.75 1.49 1.38
C THR A 26 -18.67 0.65 2.06
N LEU A 27 -18.84 -0.67 2.14
CA LEU A 27 -17.82 -1.59 2.68
C LEU A 27 -16.53 -1.62 1.85
N ALA A 28 -16.64 -1.50 0.52
CA ALA A 28 -15.48 -1.46 -0.37
C ALA A 28 -14.59 -0.23 -0.12
N ALA A 29 -15.12 0.88 0.40
CA ALA A 29 -14.34 2.07 0.72
C ALA A 29 -13.38 1.88 1.92
N PHE A 30 -13.65 0.88 2.75
CA PHE A 30 -12.80 0.51 3.89
C PHE A 30 -11.92 -0.71 3.57
N GLY A 31 -12.11 -1.33 2.41
CA GLY A 31 -11.35 -2.49 1.96
C GLY A 31 -10.13 -2.05 1.15
N SER A 32 -8.96 -2.56 1.47
CA SER A 32 -7.79 -2.42 0.61
C SER A 32 -7.14 -3.78 0.35
N VAL A 33 -6.59 -3.96 -0.84
CA VAL A 33 -5.75 -5.11 -1.19
C VAL A 33 -4.36 -4.58 -1.42
N TYR A 34 -3.36 -5.24 -0.86
CA TYR A 34 -1.96 -4.88 -1.00
C TYR A 34 -1.16 -6.07 -1.52
N ASP A 35 -0.14 -5.75 -2.32
CA ASP A 35 0.72 -6.72 -2.99
C ASP A 35 2.18 -6.27 -2.83
N GLY A 36 2.91 -6.94 -1.93
CA GLY A 36 4.30 -6.64 -1.59
C GLY A 36 5.04 -7.90 -1.12
N GLN A 37 6.02 -7.74 -0.20
CA GLN A 37 6.62 -8.91 0.47
C GLN A 37 5.54 -9.75 1.17
N ASN A 38 4.60 -9.06 1.82
CA ASN A 38 3.35 -9.62 2.29
C ASN A 38 2.24 -9.19 1.33
N ALA A 39 1.28 -10.08 1.08
CA ALA A 39 0.14 -9.80 0.22
C ALA A 39 -1.14 -10.21 0.93
N GLY A 40 -2.12 -9.32 0.91
CA GLY A 40 -3.24 -9.41 1.81
C GLY A 40 -4.37 -8.45 1.48
N ALA A 41 -5.39 -8.49 2.34
CA ALA A 41 -6.49 -7.55 2.30
C ALA A 41 -6.80 -7.06 3.70
N THR A 42 -7.04 -5.76 3.84
CA THR A 42 -7.50 -5.15 5.09
C THR A 42 -8.91 -4.61 4.94
N LEU A 43 -9.60 -4.51 6.08
CA LEU A 43 -10.85 -3.79 6.23
C LEU A 43 -10.74 -2.87 7.43
N GLY A 44 -10.91 -1.57 7.21
CA GLY A 44 -10.84 -0.54 8.25
C GLY A 44 -10.32 0.80 7.72
N THR A 45 -9.68 1.54 8.62
CA THR A 45 -9.06 2.84 8.34
C THR A 45 -7.54 2.73 8.48
N PRO A 46 -6.75 3.66 7.91
CA PRO A 46 -5.30 3.67 8.12
C PRO A 46 -4.87 3.70 9.60
N GLY A 47 -5.71 4.22 10.50
CA GLY A 47 -5.43 4.23 11.94
C GLY A 47 -5.88 2.97 12.68
N CYS A 48 -6.78 2.17 12.11
CA CYS A 48 -7.28 0.93 12.72
C CYS A 48 -7.94 0.01 11.68
N SER A 49 -7.37 -1.17 11.49
CA SER A 49 -7.78 -2.17 10.51
C SER A 49 -7.58 -3.59 11.00
N VAL A 50 -8.37 -4.51 10.45
CA VAL A 50 -8.15 -5.95 10.52
C VAL A 50 -7.86 -6.47 9.12
N GLY A 51 -7.07 -7.53 9.00
CA GLY A 51 -6.72 -8.06 7.69
C GLY A 51 -6.38 -9.53 7.68
N ILE A 52 -6.25 -10.03 6.45
CA ILE A 52 -5.72 -11.35 6.16
C ILE A 52 -4.50 -11.21 5.26
N GLU A 53 -3.50 -12.05 5.48
CA GLU A 53 -2.35 -12.22 4.60
C GLU A 53 -2.35 -13.63 4.03
N TRP A 54 -2.05 -13.74 2.74
CA TRP A 54 -1.89 -15.01 2.04
C TRP A 54 -0.47 -15.22 1.48
N ARG A 55 0.41 -14.23 1.61
CA ARG A 55 1.82 -14.30 1.23
C ARG A 55 2.65 -13.57 2.27
N GLY A 56 3.87 -14.06 2.51
CA GLY A 56 4.78 -13.48 3.49
C GLY A 56 4.60 -14.11 4.85
N ASP A 57 3.69 -13.56 5.68
CA ASP A 57 3.29 -14.13 6.98
C ASP A 57 1.78 -14.48 7.01
N PRO A 58 1.37 -15.63 6.42
CA PRO A 58 -0.05 -15.93 6.26
C PRO A 58 -0.80 -16.02 7.59
N GLY A 59 -1.84 -15.22 7.75
CA GLY A 59 -2.59 -15.15 9.00
C GLY A 59 -3.64 -14.06 9.04
N PHE A 60 -4.25 -13.90 10.23
CA PHE A 60 -5.12 -12.77 10.55
C PHE A 60 -4.33 -11.78 11.40
N PHE A 61 -4.50 -10.49 11.13
CA PHE A 61 -3.90 -9.44 11.93
C PHE A 61 -4.91 -8.33 12.25
N GLY A 62 -4.58 -7.56 13.28
CA GLY A 62 -5.29 -6.35 13.66
C GLY A 62 -4.29 -5.30 14.12
N SER A 63 -4.40 -4.09 13.60
CA SER A 63 -3.58 -2.96 13.99
C SER A 63 -4.47 -1.76 14.22
N CYS A 64 -4.35 -1.10 15.38
CA CYS A 64 -5.07 0.14 15.71
C CYS A 64 -4.13 1.26 16.14
N THR A 65 -2.90 1.19 15.66
CA THR A 65 -1.83 2.18 15.88
C THR A 65 -1.38 2.82 14.57
N GLY A 66 -1.97 2.44 13.43
CA GLY A 66 -1.56 2.86 12.09
C GLY A 66 -0.18 2.37 11.65
N THR A 67 0.43 1.47 12.42
CA THR A 67 1.57 0.68 11.98
C THR A 67 1.02 -0.56 11.30
N ASP A 68 1.14 -0.62 9.98
CA ASP A 68 1.07 -1.88 9.25
C ASP A 68 2.15 -2.82 9.83
N PRO A 69 1.80 -4.01 10.37
CA PRO A 69 2.79 -4.96 10.89
C PRO A 69 3.82 -5.40 9.84
N ASP A 70 3.47 -5.29 8.55
CA ASP A 70 4.29 -5.67 7.40
C ASP A 70 5.19 -4.55 6.89
N MET A 71 5.03 -3.36 7.47
CA MET A 71 5.86 -2.21 7.14
C MET A 71 7.34 -2.55 7.40
N PRO A 72 8.25 -2.23 6.46
CA PRO A 72 9.68 -2.37 6.67
C PRO A 72 10.09 -1.75 8.01
N VAL A 73 10.98 -2.42 8.75
CA VAL A 73 11.41 -1.97 10.08
C VAL A 73 12.01 -0.57 10.02
N GLU A 74 12.63 -0.23 8.89
CA GLU A 74 13.22 1.05 8.56
C GLU A 74 12.18 2.18 8.47
N CYS A 75 10.92 1.85 8.19
CA CYS A 75 9.82 2.81 8.08
C CYS A 75 9.01 2.96 9.39
N LYS A 76 9.34 2.20 10.43
CA LYS A 76 8.66 2.32 11.73
C LYS A 76 8.88 3.72 12.32
N GLY A 77 7.78 4.40 12.63
CA GLY A 77 7.79 5.76 13.15
C GLY A 77 7.81 6.86 12.08
N ALA A 78 7.73 6.53 10.78
CA ALA A 78 7.73 7.51 9.69
C ALA A 78 6.53 8.49 9.73
N GLY A 79 5.47 8.20 10.49
CA GLY A 79 4.33 9.09 10.67
C GLY A 79 3.64 9.39 9.34
N THR A 80 3.61 10.66 8.94
CA THR A 80 3.02 11.07 7.65
C THR A 80 3.85 10.69 6.43
N ALA A 81 5.11 10.26 6.61
CA ALA A 81 6.00 9.83 5.54
C ALA A 81 5.93 8.32 5.26
N THR A 82 5.08 7.56 5.97
CA THR A 82 4.99 6.10 5.89
C THR A 82 4.84 5.58 4.45
N ASP A 83 3.87 6.08 3.70
CA ASP A 83 3.60 5.59 2.33
C ASP A 83 4.80 5.84 1.39
N LEU A 84 5.44 7.01 1.54
CA LEU A 84 6.64 7.35 0.78
C LEU A 84 7.82 6.46 1.18
N CYS A 85 7.99 6.20 2.48
CA CYS A 85 9.04 5.31 2.97
C CYS A 85 8.89 3.90 2.41
N VAL A 86 7.68 3.34 2.44
CA VAL A 86 7.40 2.01 1.87
C VAL A 86 7.67 2.00 0.37
N THR A 87 7.28 3.05 -0.34
CA THR A 87 7.54 3.20 -1.78
C THR A 87 9.04 3.15 -2.07
N VAL A 88 9.84 3.98 -1.38
CA VAL A 88 11.30 4.00 -1.54
C VAL A 88 11.89 2.64 -1.15
N ALA A 89 11.50 2.08 0.00
CA ALA A 89 11.99 0.80 0.52
C ALA A 89 11.69 -0.40 -0.39
N SER A 90 10.69 -0.30 -1.29
CA SER A 90 10.34 -1.38 -2.22
C SER A 90 11.23 -1.46 -3.47
N ARG A 91 12.11 -0.48 -3.70
CA ARG A 91 12.90 -0.38 -4.94
C ARG A 91 14.06 -1.36 -4.98
N PRO A 92 14.27 -2.05 -6.10
CA PRO A 92 15.42 -2.92 -6.24
C PRO A 92 16.72 -2.12 -6.34
N ALA A 93 17.87 -2.79 -6.16
CA ALA A 93 19.16 -2.18 -6.44
C ALA A 93 19.28 -1.77 -7.92
N TYR A 94 20.00 -0.69 -8.19
CA TYR A 94 20.13 -0.12 -9.53
C TYR A 94 21.49 0.51 -9.76
N GLY A 95 21.78 0.88 -11.00
CA GLY A 95 23.00 1.58 -11.35
C GLY A 95 22.94 2.18 -12.74
N TRP A 96 23.80 3.14 -13.01
CA TRP A 96 23.86 3.84 -14.30
C TRP A 96 25.29 4.17 -14.69
N ILE A 97 25.47 4.54 -15.96
CA ILE A 97 26.75 4.99 -16.51
C ILE A 97 26.72 6.51 -16.63
N ASN A 98 27.68 7.17 -16.00
CA ASN A 98 27.84 8.62 -16.09
C ASN A 98 28.37 9.02 -17.47
N ILE A 99 28.20 10.30 -17.84
CA ILE A 99 28.69 10.85 -19.12
C ILE A 99 30.22 10.66 -19.30
N GLY A 100 30.97 10.53 -18.19
CA GLY A 100 32.42 10.23 -18.19
C GLY A 100 32.78 8.72 -18.28
N GLY A 101 31.80 7.83 -18.45
CA GLY A 101 32.01 6.38 -18.56
C GLY A 101 32.18 5.63 -17.23
N SER A 102 32.21 6.34 -16.09
CA SER A 102 32.21 5.69 -14.76
C SER A 102 30.84 5.09 -14.45
N ARG A 103 30.85 3.94 -13.77
CA ARG A 103 29.63 3.25 -13.31
C ARG A 103 29.33 3.62 -11.86
N THR A 104 28.08 4.02 -11.60
CA THR A 104 27.55 4.18 -10.25
C THR A 104 26.62 3.00 -9.93
N GLU A 105 26.75 2.45 -8.72
CA GLU A 105 25.87 1.41 -8.22
C GLU A 105 25.22 1.88 -6.92
N ASN A 106 23.90 1.74 -6.85
CA ASN A 106 23.10 2.10 -5.71
C ASN A 106 22.47 0.83 -5.12
N PRO A 107 22.52 0.67 -3.78
CA PRO A 107 21.91 -0.46 -3.12
C PRO A 107 20.38 -0.39 -3.21
N ASP A 108 19.69 -1.45 -2.79
CA ASP A 108 18.22 -1.45 -2.75
C ASP A 108 17.67 -0.38 -1.81
N GLY A 109 16.41 -0.02 -2.02
CA GLY A 109 15.76 1.04 -1.27
C GLY A 109 15.71 0.79 0.23
N ARG A 110 15.65 -0.46 0.71
CA ARG A 110 15.68 -0.74 2.16
C ARG A 110 17.03 -0.39 2.75
N ALA A 111 18.12 -0.79 2.09
CA ALA A 111 19.46 -0.44 2.51
C ALA A 111 19.65 1.08 2.52
N GLN A 112 19.17 1.78 1.48
CA GLN A 112 19.24 3.25 1.44
C GLN A 112 18.50 3.91 2.60
N VAL A 113 17.26 3.48 2.91
CA VAL A 113 16.47 4.05 4.01
C VAL A 113 17.09 3.71 5.38
N ARG A 114 17.59 2.49 5.56
CA ARG A 114 18.25 2.06 6.82
C ARG A 114 19.48 2.90 7.12
N ASP A 115 20.22 3.28 6.08
CA ASP A 115 21.50 3.98 6.20
C ASP A 115 21.32 5.51 6.21
N LEU A 116 20.06 6.02 6.27
CA LEU A 116 19.76 7.43 6.50
C LEU A 116 20.13 7.84 7.94
N ASP A 117 20.73 9.02 8.08
CA ASP A 117 21.04 9.60 9.38
C ASP A 117 19.80 10.24 10.05
N GLU A 118 18.77 10.53 9.25
CA GLU A 118 17.54 11.20 9.69
C GLU A 118 16.62 10.27 10.48
N THR A 119 16.07 10.78 11.58
CA THR A 119 15.15 10.01 12.42
C THR A 119 13.78 9.87 11.76
N PRO A 120 13.20 8.65 11.69
CA PRO A 120 11.84 8.47 11.17
C PRO A 120 10.81 9.38 11.83
N GLY A 121 9.94 9.97 11.02
CA GLY A 121 8.86 10.84 11.46
C GLY A 121 9.23 12.32 11.57
N THR A 122 10.48 12.70 11.32
CA THR A 122 10.89 14.10 11.25
C THR A 122 10.70 14.69 9.83
N PRO A 123 10.62 16.03 9.71
CA PRO A 123 10.61 16.69 8.40
C PRO A 123 11.85 16.37 7.55
N GLU A 124 13.01 16.22 8.18
CA GLU A 124 14.28 15.90 7.52
C GLU A 124 14.23 14.50 6.90
N PHE A 125 13.69 13.51 7.62
CA PHE A 125 13.49 12.17 7.07
C PHE A 125 12.55 12.18 5.86
N MET A 126 11.46 12.96 5.91
CA MET A 126 10.58 13.11 4.76
C MET A 126 11.29 13.76 3.56
N ALA A 127 12.18 14.72 3.80
CA ALA A 127 12.98 15.36 2.75
C ALA A 127 13.99 14.37 2.14
N ALA A 128 14.68 13.57 2.96
CA ALA A 128 15.60 12.54 2.52
C ALA A 128 14.89 11.48 1.65
N LEU A 129 13.73 11.01 2.08
CA LEU A 129 12.91 10.09 1.29
C LEU A 129 12.49 10.67 -0.07
N ARG A 130 12.16 11.97 -0.13
CA ARG A 130 11.84 12.64 -1.41
C ARG A 130 13.06 12.76 -2.32
N ALA A 131 14.25 12.93 -1.77
CA ALA A 131 15.48 12.96 -2.55
C ALA A 131 15.77 11.59 -3.16
N LEU A 132 15.69 10.52 -2.35
CA LEU A 132 15.78 9.14 -2.84
C LEU A 132 14.68 8.83 -3.88
N ASP A 133 13.46 9.33 -3.66
CA ASP A 133 12.35 9.25 -4.61
C ASP A 133 12.68 9.86 -5.98
N ALA A 134 13.23 11.08 -5.96
CA ALA A 134 13.58 11.81 -7.15
C ALA A 134 14.73 11.15 -7.94
N GLU A 135 15.80 10.71 -7.27
CA GLU A 135 16.96 10.08 -7.90
C GLU A 135 16.57 8.80 -8.66
N TRP A 136 15.74 7.96 -8.05
CA TRP A 136 15.25 6.75 -8.71
C TRP A 136 14.48 7.07 -10.00
N ARG A 137 13.60 8.09 -9.96
CA ARG A 137 12.79 8.55 -11.09
C ARG A 137 13.59 9.25 -12.18
N GLU A 138 14.78 9.75 -11.88
CA GLU A 138 15.68 10.32 -12.88
C GLU A 138 16.32 9.21 -13.74
N HIS A 139 16.51 8.03 -13.15
CA HIS A 139 17.23 6.92 -13.76
C HIS A 139 16.34 5.76 -14.23
N HIS A 140 15.01 5.84 -14.06
CA HIS A 140 14.01 4.85 -14.50
C HIS A 140 12.75 5.54 -15.03
#